data_AF-A0A2E4DE06-F1
#
_entry.id   AF-A0A2E4DE06-F1
#
_cell.length_a   1.000
_cell.length_b   1.000
_cell.length_c   1.000
_cell.angle_alpha   90.00
_cell.angle_beta   90.00
_cell.angle_gamma   90.00
#
_symmetry.space_group_name_H-M   'P 1'
#
loop_
_entity.id
_entity.type
_entity.pdbx_description
1 polymer ?
#
loop_
_entity_poly.entity_id
_entity_poly.type
_entity_poly.pdbx_seq_one_letter_code
_entity_poly.pdbx_strand_id
1 'polypeptide(L)'
;MDLESLRSECDADPNYSHFARVIRKMEKANVLEGYKHRFNGKKYIYFSHFGESQLAKEKNPTAISKESLIHDIKVTEIARNFIKLGWIDQITLEHELQNKRDFRAVYKVIPDALLETRREGKKVQIAFELELTQKHKQRIKEKAKQYIINSRYNYIVYFFSKESVMKTYIEVISEAVGEKNIDKFLFVTDKAMTAEVTELDNLEGICHGQKVLISKFLMGENGVKEHNSDKNSCSLIR
;
A
#
# COMPACT_ATOMS: atom_id res chain seq x y z
N MET A 1 13.47 -4.50 3.30
CA MET A 1 13.89 -4.05 1.94
C MET A 1 14.94 -5.00 1.39
N ASP A 2 15.22 -5.02 0.09
CA ASP A 2 16.37 -5.77 -0.44
C ASP A 2 17.71 -5.11 -0.08
N LEU A 3 18.77 -5.91 -0.06
CA LEU A 3 20.09 -5.52 0.42
C LEU A 3 20.68 -4.33 -0.35
N GLU A 4 20.51 -4.27 -1.67
CA GLU A 4 21.06 -3.17 -2.47
C GLU A 4 20.26 -1.89 -2.26
N SER A 5 18.93 -2.01 -2.27
CA SER A 5 18.06 -0.86 -1.94
C SER A 5 18.34 -0.31 -0.55
N LEU A 6 18.62 -1.16 0.46
CA LEU A 6 18.95 -0.68 1.81
C LEU A 6 20.32 0.01 1.85
N ARG A 7 21.30 -0.51 1.09
CA ARG A 7 22.62 0.11 0.96
C ARG A 7 22.52 1.51 0.38
N SER A 8 21.74 1.69 -0.70
CA SER A 8 21.59 2.97 -1.39
C SER A 8 20.87 4.04 -0.55
N GLU A 9 20.10 3.62 0.46
CA GLU A 9 19.40 4.52 1.39
C GLU A 9 20.28 4.91 2.59
N CYS A 10 21.49 4.37 2.71
CA CYS A 10 22.42 4.77 3.76
C CYS A 10 23.16 6.05 3.38
N ASP A 11 23.08 7.09 4.22
CA ASP A 11 23.78 8.37 4.01
C ASP A 11 25.30 8.23 3.79
N ALA A 12 25.90 7.19 4.39
CA ALA A 12 27.33 6.93 4.29
C ALA A 12 27.78 6.33 2.94
N ASP A 13 26.85 6.06 2.01
CA ASP A 13 27.02 5.34 0.73
C ASP A 13 28.10 4.24 0.80
N PRO A 14 27.90 3.23 1.67
CA PRO A 14 28.94 2.24 1.91
C PRO A 14 29.10 1.35 0.67
N ASN A 15 30.35 0.99 0.37
CA ASN A 15 30.64 -0.06 -0.62
C ASN A 15 29.88 -1.35 -0.28
N TYR A 16 29.33 -2.03 -1.31
CA TYR A 16 28.53 -3.24 -1.16
C TYR A 16 29.19 -4.32 -0.30
N SER A 17 30.47 -4.63 -0.55
CA SER A 17 31.21 -5.66 0.19
C SER A 17 31.31 -5.33 1.68
N HIS A 18 31.50 -4.04 2.00
CA HIS A 18 31.54 -3.59 3.38
C HIS A 18 30.14 -3.68 4.02
N PHE A 19 29.13 -3.15 3.34
CA PHE A 19 27.75 -3.19 3.80
C PHE A 19 27.26 -4.62 4.06
N ALA A 20 27.46 -5.53 3.11
CA ALA A 20 27.12 -6.94 3.24
C ALA A 20 27.83 -7.61 4.42
N ARG A 21 29.09 -7.24 4.70
CA ARG A 21 29.84 -7.73 5.87
C ARG A 21 29.20 -7.26 7.18
N VAL A 22 28.75 -6.02 7.27
CA VAL A 22 28.03 -5.48 8.44
C VAL A 22 26.71 -6.22 8.63
N ILE A 23 25.92 -6.36 7.56
CA ILE A 23 24.63 -7.08 7.62
C ILE A 23 24.82 -8.52 8.12
N ARG A 24 25.82 -9.26 7.61
CA ARG A 24 26.12 -10.63 8.10
C ARG A 24 26.48 -10.66 9.58
N LYS A 25 27.20 -9.65 10.09
CA LYS A 25 27.52 -9.56 11.53
C LYS A 25 26.25 -9.35 12.35
N MET A 26 25.33 -8.50 11.88
CA MET A 26 24.05 -8.26 12.53
C MET A 26 23.13 -9.49 12.49
N GLU A 27 23.13 -10.24 11.39
CA GLU A 27 22.43 -11.54 11.29
C GLU A 27 23.02 -12.56 12.27
N LYS A 28 24.35 -12.67 12.36
CA LYS A 28 25.02 -13.57 13.33
C LYS A 28 24.72 -13.18 14.78
N ALA A 29 24.54 -11.89 15.05
CA ALA A 29 24.13 -11.37 16.35
C ALA A 29 22.61 -11.51 16.60
N ASN A 30 21.88 -12.15 15.68
CA ASN A 30 20.42 -12.33 15.72
C ASN A 30 19.64 -11.00 15.79
N VAL A 31 20.21 -9.88 15.31
CA VAL A 31 19.52 -8.58 15.25
C VAL A 31 18.69 -8.47 13.97
N LEU A 32 19.21 -9.03 12.87
CA LEU A 32 18.53 -9.03 11.57
C LEU A 32 18.26 -10.47 11.13
N GLU A 33 17.23 -10.63 10.33
CA GLU A 33 16.96 -11.82 9.55
C GLU A 33 17.02 -11.50 8.05
N GLY A 34 17.29 -12.53 7.27
CA GLY A 34 17.41 -12.44 5.82
C GLY A 34 16.49 -13.44 5.13
N TYR A 35 15.76 -12.98 4.12
CA TYR A 35 14.96 -13.79 3.23
C TYR A 35 15.48 -13.68 1.79
N LYS A 36 15.91 -14.81 1.21
CA LYS A 36 16.29 -14.86 -0.20
C LYS A 36 15.05 -15.21 -1.03
N HIS A 37 14.62 -14.25 -1.85
CA HIS A 37 13.45 -14.43 -2.69
C HIS A 37 13.77 -15.40 -3.83
N ARG A 38 12.92 -16.41 -4.00
CA ARG A 38 13.20 -17.57 -4.86
C ARG A 38 13.22 -17.22 -6.35
N PHE A 39 12.44 -16.23 -6.77
CA PHE A 39 12.24 -15.92 -8.20
C PHE A 39 13.18 -14.86 -8.76
N ASN A 40 13.62 -13.91 -7.92
CA ASN A 40 14.46 -12.78 -8.36
C ASN A 40 15.88 -12.82 -7.75
N GLY A 41 16.17 -13.80 -6.89
CA GLY A 41 17.47 -13.98 -6.25
C GLY A 41 17.86 -12.91 -5.22
N LYS A 42 17.06 -11.85 -5.04
CA LYS A 42 17.34 -10.75 -4.12
C LYS A 42 17.23 -11.21 -2.67
N LYS A 43 18.09 -10.67 -1.81
CA LYS A 43 18.05 -10.88 -0.36
C LYS A 43 17.36 -9.70 0.30
N TYR A 44 16.23 -9.95 0.93
CA TYR A 44 15.49 -8.99 1.74
C TYR A 44 15.94 -9.12 3.20
N ILE A 45 16.15 -7.98 3.85
CA ILE A 45 16.58 -7.87 5.23
C ILE A 45 15.47 -7.21 6.03
N TYR A 46 15.25 -7.74 7.24
CA TYR A 46 14.29 -7.23 8.21
C TYR A 46 14.79 -7.50 9.64
N PHE A 47 14.20 -6.84 10.64
CA PHE A 47 14.55 -7.09 12.04
C PHE A 47 14.05 -8.45 12.49
N SER A 48 14.89 -9.18 13.24
CA SER A 48 14.43 -10.35 13.98
C SER A 48 13.57 -9.90 15.16
N HIS A 49 12.86 -10.83 15.82
CA HIS A 49 12.17 -10.52 17.06
C HIS A 49 13.10 -9.95 18.14
N PHE A 50 14.34 -10.46 18.24
CA PHE A 50 15.34 -9.91 19.16
C PHE A 50 15.73 -8.48 18.75
N GLY A 51 16.05 -8.24 17.47
CA GLY A 51 16.39 -6.91 16.97
C GLY A 51 15.28 -5.89 17.19
N GLU A 52 14.03 -6.27 16.91
CA GLU A 52 12.85 -5.45 17.21
C GLU A 52 12.78 -5.13 18.70
N SER A 53 12.96 -6.12 19.60
CA SER A 53 12.91 -5.89 21.06
C SER A 53 13.95 -4.89 21.56
N GLN A 54 15.10 -4.78 20.88
CA GLN A 54 16.14 -3.80 21.23
C GLN A 54 15.77 -2.37 20.83
N LEU A 55 14.95 -2.23 19.78
CA LEU A 55 14.44 -0.94 19.27
C LEU A 55 13.08 -0.56 19.88
N ALA A 56 12.36 -1.53 20.45
CA ALA A 56 10.98 -1.42 20.93
C ALA A 56 10.76 -0.40 22.06
N LYS A 57 11.84 0.12 22.66
CA LYS A 57 11.73 1.25 23.61
C LYS A 57 11.43 2.59 22.92
N GLU A 58 11.65 2.71 21.60
CA GLU A 58 11.46 3.96 20.84
C GLU A 58 10.45 3.85 19.68
N LYS A 59 10.23 2.66 19.10
CA LYS A 59 9.26 2.44 18.01
C LYS A 59 8.60 1.07 18.10
N ASN A 60 7.40 0.94 17.57
CA ASN A 60 6.65 -0.32 17.65
C ASN A 60 7.24 -1.42 16.75
N PRO A 61 7.11 -2.70 17.14
CA PRO A 61 7.62 -3.82 16.35
C PRO A 61 6.93 -3.90 14.97
N THR A 62 7.70 -4.24 13.95
CA THR A 62 7.21 -4.41 12.57
C THR A 62 6.40 -5.70 12.38
N ALA A 63 6.39 -6.60 13.37
CA ALA A 63 5.55 -7.81 13.45
C ALA A 63 5.55 -8.63 12.14
N ILE A 64 6.73 -8.77 11.53
CA ILE A 64 6.89 -9.43 10.25
C ILE A 64 6.66 -10.94 10.41
N SER A 65 5.62 -11.46 9.75
CA SER A 65 5.35 -12.89 9.70
C SER A 65 5.95 -13.50 8.43
N LYS A 66 6.44 -14.74 8.49
CA LYS A 66 6.93 -15.44 7.29
C LYS A 66 5.84 -15.68 6.26
N GLU A 67 4.58 -15.70 6.70
CA GLU A 67 3.39 -15.92 5.86
C GLU A 67 2.98 -14.67 5.09
N SER A 68 3.14 -13.47 5.69
CA SER A 68 2.86 -12.17 5.06
C SER A 68 4.08 -11.57 4.35
N LEU A 69 5.29 -12.09 4.58
CA LEU A 69 6.55 -11.47 4.15
C LEU A 69 6.59 -11.05 2.67
N ILE A 70 6.10 -11.88 1.76
CA ILE A 70 6.08 -11.56 0.32
C ILE A 70 5.12 -10.41 0.04
N HIS A 71 3.96 -10.40 0.69
CA HIS A 71 2.98 -9.33 0.60
C HIS A 71 3.57 -8.01 1.14
N ASP A 72 4.14 -8.02 2.34
CA ASP A 72 4.76 -6.84 2.97
C ASP A 72 5.91 -6.27 2.13
N ILE A 73 6.75 -7.14 1.56
CA ILE A 73 7.82 -6.77 0.62
C ILE A 73 7.24 -6.05 -0.59
N LYS A 74 6.16 -6.59 -1.17
CA LYS A 74 5.57 -6.04 -2.40
C LYS A 74 4.83 -4.74 -2.17
N VAL A 75 4.10 -4.62 -1.05
CA VAL A 75 3.52 -3.34 -0.63
C VAL A 75 4.62 -2.28 -0.52
N THR A 76 5.71 -2.61 0.18
CA THR A 76 6.83 -1.66 0.37
C THR A 76 7.51 -1.30 -0.96
N GLU A 77 7.71 -2.26 -1.86
CA GLU A 77 8.34 -2.05 -3.17
C GLU A 77 7.50 -1.10 -4.04
N ILE A 78 6.20 -1.40 -4.21
CA ILE A 78 5.28 -0.59 -5.03
C ILE A 78 5.13 0.81 -4.43
N ALA A 79 4.90 0.88 -3.12
CA ALA A 79 4.79 2.13 -2.39
C ALA A 79 6.03 3.03 -2.60
N ARG A 80 7.24 2.49 -2.42
CA ARG A 80 8.48 3.27 -2.65
C ARG A 80 8.61 3.73 -4.10
N ASN A 81 8.20 2.91 -5.06
CA ASN A 81 8.23 3.32 -6.47
C ASN A 81 7.29 4.50 -6.74
N PHE A 82 6.13 4.59 -6.08
CA PHE A 82 5.27 5.79 -6.19
C PHE A 82 5.94 7.07 -5.70
N ILE A 83 6.71 7.02 -4.60
CA ILE A 83 7.51 8.17 -4.13
C ILE A 83 8.59 8.53 -5.15
N LYS A 84 9.33 7.52 -5.63
CA LYS A 84 10.44 7.73 -6.58
C LYS A 84 9.98 8.39 -7.88
N LEU A 85 8.77 8.06 -8.34
CA LEU A 85 8.16 8.64 -9.53
C LEU A 85 7.53 10.02 -9.28
N GLY A 86 7.51 10.49 -8.03
CA GLY A 86 6.95 11.80 -7.65
C GLY A 86 5.41 11.84 -7.67
N TRP A 87 4.74 10.69 -7.68
CA TRP A 87 3.27 10.63 -7.70
C TRP A 87 2.66 10.77 -6.30
N ILE A 88 3.42 10.38 -5.27
CA ILE A 88 3.00 10.35 -3.87
C ILE A 88 4.06 11.06 -3.02
N ASP A 89 3.60 11.93 -2.12
CA ASP A 89 4.47 12.73 -1.24
C ASP A 89 4.90 11.95 0.01
N GLN A 90 3.96 11.19 0.59
CA GLN A 90 4.17 10.48 1.85
C GLN A 90 3.48 9.11 1.86
N ILE A 91 4.08 8.17 2.59
CA ILE A 91 3.59 6.80 2.73
C ILE A 91 3.63 6.41 4.19
N THR A 92 2.60 5.69 4.64
CA THR A 92 2.54 5.08 5.97
C THR A 92 2.06 3.63 5.81
N LEU A 93 2.87 2.66 6.27
CA LEU A 93 2.57 1.23 6.12
C LEU A 93 1.61 0.73 7.22
N GLU A 94 0.95 -0.41 6.98
CA GLU A 94 -0.04 -0.99 7.91
C GLU A 94 0.45 -1.05 9.37
N HIS A 95 1.67 -1.56 9.60
CA HIS A 95 2.21 -1.68 10.95
C HIS A 95 2.39 -0.32 11.64
N GLU A 96 2.65 0.76 10.90
CA GLU A 96 2.72 2.11 11.45
C GLU A 96 1.33 2.67 11.77
N LEU A 97 0.32 2.28 10.98
CA LEU A 97 -1.08 2.67 11.17
C LEU A 97 -1.70 2.01 12.40
N GLN A 98 -1.50 0.70 12.59
CA GLN A 98 -2.10 -0.06 13.70
C GLN A 98 -1.66 0.43 15.10
N ASN A 99 -0.55 1.15 15.17
CA ASN A 99 0.21 1.40 16.38
C ASN A 99 -0.08 2.73 17.09
N LYS A 100 -0.93 3.59 16.52
CA LYS A 100 -1.41 4.79 17.22
C LYS A 100 -2.48 4.34 18.22
N ARG A 101 -2.28 4.57 19.53
CA ARG A 101 -3.14 4.04 20.61
C ARG A 101 -4.63 4.41 20.51
N ASP A 102 -4.98 5.38 19.66
CA ASP A 102 -6.36 5.78 19.33
C ASP A 102 -6.86 5.31 17.94
N PHE A 103 -6.05 4.59 17.16
CA PHE A 103 -6.32 4.36 15.73
C PHE A 103 -7.47 3.38 15.48
N ARG A 104 -7.68 2.34 16.31
CA ARG A 104 -8.85 1.45 16.15
C ARG A 104 -10.19 2.17 16.39
N ALA A 105 -10.18 3.30 17.10
CA ALA A 105 -11.36 4.16 17.24
C ALA A 105 -11.52 5.13 16.07
N VAL A 106 -10.41 5.62 15.50
CA VAL A 106 -10.39 6.62 14.40
C VAL A 106 -10.51 5.98 13.00
N TYR A 107 -9.97 4.78 12.81
CA TYR A 107 -9.88 4.07 11.54
C TYR A 107 -10.64 2.75 11.63
N LYS A 108 -11.88 2.75 11.11
CA LYS A 108 -12.71 1.54 11.01
C LYS A 108 -12.14 0.50 10.03
N VAL A 109 -11.21 0.91 9.18
CA VAL A 109 -10.51 0.06 8.20
C VAL A 109 -9.09 0.56 8.01
N ILE A 110 -8.14 -0.38 8.00
CA ILE A 110 -6.71 -0.13 7.86
C ILE A 110 -6.25 -0.73 6.51
N PRO A 111 -5.68 0.10 5.61
CA PRO A 111 -5.08 -0.36 4.36
C PRO A 111 -3.70 -0.96 4.59
N ASP A 112 -3.22 -1.69 3.58
CA ASP A 112 -1.85 -2.23 3.56
C ASP A 112 -0.82 -1.07 3.54
N ALA A 113 -1.17 0.02 2.84
CA ALA A 113 -0.48 1.30 2.97
C ALA A 113 -1.45 2.49 2.81
N LEU A 114 -1.19 3.58 3.52
CA LEU A 114 -1.79 4.88 3.28
C LEU A 114 -0.82 5.71 2.45
N LEU A 115 -1.27 6.17 1.28
CA LEU A 115 -0.54 7.06 0.40
C LEU A 115 -1.14 8.47 0.52
N GLU A 116 -0.29 9.48 0.65
CA GLU A 116 -0.72 10.87 0.72
C GLU A 116 -0.04 11.68 -0.38
N THR A 117 -0.83 12.50 -1.07
CA THR A 117 -0.36 13.40 -2.13
C THR A 117 -1.12 14.72 -2.06
N ARG A 118 -0.64 15.75 -2.75
CA ARG A 118 -1.35 17.01 -2.92
C ARG A 118 -1.83 17.19 -4.36
N ARG A 119 -3.14 17.39 -4.52
CA ARG A 119 -3.77 17.75 -5.80
C ARG A 119 -4.36 19.14 -5.68
N GLU A 120 -3.98 20.06 -6.56
CA GLU A 120 -4.49 21.44 -6.56
C GLU A 120 -4.43 22.11 -5.16
N GLY A 121 -3.38 21.81 -4.40
CA GLY A 121 -3.18 22.32 -3.04
C GLY A 121 -4.00 21.62 -1.93
N LYS A 122 -4.90 20.69 -2.27
CA LYS A 122 -5.64 19.86 -1.31
C LYS A 122 -4.88 18.57 -1.01
N LYS A 123 -4.90 18.16 0.26
CA LYS A 123 -4.37 16.86 0.69
C LYS A 123 -5.34 15.75 0.25
N VAL A 124 -4.82 14.75 -0.44
CA VAL A 124 -5.54 13.57 -0.90
C VAL A 124 -4.95 12.35 -0.22
N GLN A 125 -5.82 11.58 0.43
CA GLN A 125 -5.49 10.32 1.12
C GLN A 125 -6.00 9.14 0.31
N ILE A 126 -5.10 8.24 -0.05
CA ILE A 126 -5.38 7.08 -0.89
C ILE A 126 -5.08 5.82 -0.07
N ALA A 127 -6.08 4.96 0.10
CA ALA A 127 -5.89 3.64 0.68
C ALA A 127 -5.32 2.71 -0.40
N PHE A 128 -4.21 2.04 -0.12
CA PHE A 128 -3.59 1.07 -1.01
C PHE A 128 -3.77 -0.35 -0.46
N GLU A 129 -4.17 -1.25 -1.35
CA GLU A 129 -4.47 -2.65 -1.05
C GLU A 129 -3.77 -3.55 -2.06
N LEU A 130 -3.04 -4.55 -1.57
CA LEU A 130 -2.38 -5.56 -2.39
C LEU A 130 -3.07 -6.91 -2.20
N GLU A 131 -3.52 -7.51 -3.30
CA GLU A 131 -4.22 -8.77 -3.34
C GLU A 131 -3.46 -9.79 -4.19
N LEU A 132 -2.66 -10.63 -3.53
CA LEU A 132 -1.92 -11.71 -4.18
C LEU A 132 -2.77 -12.97 -4.40
N THR A 133 -3.78 -13.18 -3.55
CA THR A 133 -4.70 -14.32 -3.58
C THR A 133 -6.14 -13.85 -3.38
N GLN A 134 -7.09 -14.69 -3.75
CA GLN A 134 -8.51 -14.37 -3.61
C GLN A 134 -8.95 -14.52 -2.14
N LYS A 135 -9.45 -13.43 -1.55
CA LYS A 135 -10.12 -13.46 -0.24
C LYS A 135 -11.58 -13.93 -0.42
N HIS A 136 -12.18 -14.41 0.67
CA HIS A 136 -13.60 -14.76 0.69
C HIS A 136 -14.47 -13.54 0.32
N LYS A 137 -15.51 -13.75 -0.52
CA LYS A 137 -16.40 -12.68 -1.01
C LYS A 137 -16.97 -11.82 0.12
N GLN A 138 -17.38 -12.43 1.23
CA GLN A 138 -17.91 -11.71 2.39
C GLN A 138 -16.89 -10.70 2.96
N ARG A 139 -15.62 -11.12 3.09
CA ARG A 139 -14.53 -10.25 3.57
C ARG A 139 -14.30 -9.07 2.63
N ILE A 140 -14.41 -9.28 1.31
CA ILE A 140 -14.30 -8.21 0.30
C ILE A 140 -15.44 -7.21 0.47
N LYS A 141 -16.68 -7.69 0.58
CA LYS A 141 -17.88 -6.83 0.77
C LYS A 141 -17.78 -5.98 2.03
N GLU A 142 -17.41 -6.58 3.15
CA GLU A 142 -17.28 -5.90 4.43
C GLU A 142 -16.21 -4.81 4.39
N LYS A 143 -15.01 -5.13 3.88
CA LYS A 143 -13.90 -4.17 3.79
C LYS A 143 -14.25 -2.98 2.88
N ALA A 144 -14.87 -3.25 1.72
CA ALA A 144 -15.31 -2.19 0.81
C ALA A 144 -16.38 -1.28 1.44
N LYS A 145 -17.37 -1.84 2.15
CA LYS A 145 -18.35 -1.05 2.90
C LYS A 145 -17.69 -0.17 3.97
N GLN A 146 -16.71 -0.70 4.69
CA GLN A 146 -15.97 0.08 5.68
C GLN A 146 -15.22 1.26 5.05
N TYR A 147 -14.63 1.07 3.87
CA TYR A 147 -13.99 2.16 3.12
C TYR A 147 -14.98 3.25 2.72
N ILE A 148 -16.19 2.90 2.31
CA ILE A 148 -17.21 3.89 1.94
C ILE A 148 -17.78 4.63 3.14
N ILE A 149 -18.00 3.93 4.25
CA ILE A 149 -18.46 4.53 5.51
C ILE A 149 -17.40 5.48 6.08
N ASN A 150 -16.12 5.22 5.84
CA ASN A 150 -15.02 6.02 6.32
C ASN A 150 -14.61 7.10 5.30
N SER A 151 -15.09 8.33 5.50
CA SER A 151 -14.80 9.48 4.63
C SER A 151 -13.33 9.94 4.62
N ARG A 152 -12.46 9.27 5.37
CA ARG A 152 -11.04 9.62 5.48
C ARG A 152 -10.25 9.35 4.20
N TYR A 153 -10.62 8.32 3.45
CA TYR A 153 -9.93 7.99 2.21
C TYR A 153 -10.68 8.60 1.03
N ASN A 154 -9.98 9.41 0.24
CA ASN A 154 -10.54 9.99 -0.98
C ASN A 154 -10.68 8.91 -2.07
N TYR A 155 -9.67 8.04 -2.19
CA TYR A 155 -9.61 6.96 -3.16
C TYR A 155 -9.07 5.67 -2.54
N ILE A 156 -9.39 4.55 -3.17
CA ILE A 156 -8.92 3.22 -2.81
C ILE A 156 -8.31 2.59 -4.06
N VAL A 157 -7.07 2.13 -3.97
CA VAL A 157 -6.33 1.53 -5.06
C VAL A 157 -6.03 0.08 -4.71
N TYR A 158 -6.58 -0.84 -5.49
CA TYR A 158 -6.31 -2.26 -5.37
C TYR A 158 -5.33 -2.73 -6.45
N PHE A 159 -4.29 -3.46 -6.06
CA PHE A 159 -3.36 -4.15 -6.95
C PHE A 159 -3.57 -5.66 -6.88
N PHE A 160 -3.65 -6.31 -8.04
CA PHE A 160 -3.88 -7.74 -8.17
C PHE A 160 -2.78 -8.41 -8.98
N SER A 161 -2.40 -9.62 -8.56
CA SER A 161 -1.49 -10.48 -9.35
C SER A 161 -2.20 -11.18 -10.52
N LYS A 162 -3.53 -11.27 -10.48
CA LYS A 162 -4.35 -12.03 -11.43
C LYS A 162 -5.59 -11.27 -11.82
N GLU A 163 -5.84 -11.18 -13.11
CA GLU A 163 -6.98 -10.46 -13.69
C GLU A 163 -8.33 -11.10 -13.31
N SER A 164 -8.40 -12.43 -13.19
CA SER A 164 -9.60 -13.12 -12.75
C SER A 164 -10.00 -12.77 -11.31
N VAL A 165 -9.01 -12.55 -10.44
CA VAL A 165 -9.24 -12.09 -9.06
C VAL A 165 -9.73 -10.65 -9.08
N MET A 166 -9.08 -9.77 -9.85
CA MET A 166 -9.51 -8.38 -10.02
C MET A 166 -10.99 -8.30 -10.48
N LYS A 167 -11.36 -9.03 -11.53
CA LYS A 167 -12.75 -9.04 -12.04
C LYS A 167 -13.75 -9.44 -10.97
N THR A 168 -13.43 -10.48 -10.20
CA THR A 168 -14.30 -10.89 -9.07
C THR A 168 -14.42 -9.78 -8.03
N TYR A 169 -13.33 -9.06 -7.72
CA TYR A 169 -13.38 -7.95 -6.77
C TYR A 169 -14.22 -6.79 -7.30
N ILE A 170 -14.09 -6.42 -8.58
CA ILE A 170 -14.91 -5.37 -9.21
C ILE A 170 -16.39 -5.71 -9.08
N GLU A 171 -16.79 -6.95 -9.41
CA GLU A 171 -18.18 -7.40 -9.31
C GLU A 171 -18.70 -7.34 -7.87
N VAL A 172 -17.96 -7.93 -6.93
CA VAL A 172 -18.35 -8.04 -5.52
C VAL A 172 -18.40 -6.67 -4.84
N ILE A 173 -17.48 -5.76 -5.18
CA ILE A 173 -17.43 -4.41 -4.62
C ILE A 173 -18.56 -3.56 -5.21
N SER A 174 -18.76 -3.59 -6.53
CA SER A 174 -19.85 -2.86 -7.20
C SER A 174 -21.22 -3.24 -6.64
N GLU A 175 -21.46 -4.53 -6.41
CA GLU A 175 -22.67 -5.05 -5.76
C GLU A 175 -22.82 -4.52 -4.31
N ALA A 176 -21.71 -4.42 -3.57
CA ALA A 176 -21.73 -4.08 -2.14
C ALA A 176 -21.87 -2.58 -1.84
N VAL A 177 -21.32 -1.71 -2.69
CA VAL A 177 -21.26 -0.26 -2.45
C VAL A 177 -22.12 0.57 -3.42
N GLY A 178 -22.57 -0.05 -4.52
CA GLY A 178 -23.34 0.61 -5.58
C GLY A 178 -22.48 1.45 -6.53
N GLU A 179 -23.01 1.71 -7.72
CA GLU A 179 -22.30 2.42 -8.80
C GLU A 179 -21.82 3.81 -8.39
N LYS A 180 -22.58 4.55 -7.59
CA LYS A 180 -22.19 5.90 -7.14
C LYS A 180 -20.89 5.94 -6.33
N ASN A 181 -20.53 4.83 -5.70
CA ASN A 181 -19.34 4.75 -4.84
C ASN A 181 -18.17 4.03 -5.52
N ILE A 182 -18.40 3.38 -6.67
CA ILE A 182 -17.35 2.61 -7.35
C ILE A 182 -16.25 3.50 -7.89
N ASP A 183 -16.55 4.77 -8.18
CA ASP A 183 -15.61 5.76 -8.72
C ASP A 183 -14.48 6.11 -7.75
N LYS A 184 -14.63 5.76 -6.48
CA LYS A 184 -13.54 5.87 -5.50
C LYS A 184 -12.49 4.78 -5.66
N PHE A 185 -12.77 3.72 -6.40
CA PHE A 185 -11.90 2.55 -6.52
C PHE A 185 -11.17 2.52 -7.86
N LEU A 186 -9.86 2.29 -7.80
CA LEU A 186 -9.04 1.93 -8.94
C LEU A 186 -8.57 0.49 -8.78
N PHE A 187 -8.76 -0.31 -9.83
CA PHE A 187 -8.38 -1.71 -9.84
C PHE A 187 -7.25 -1.95 -10.84
N VAL A 188 -6.10 -2.40 -10.37
CA VAL A 188 -4.88 -2.54 -11.17
C VAL A 188 -4.46 -4.00 -11.20
N THR A 189 -4.08 -4.50 -12.37
CA THR A 189 -3.48 -5.85 -12.45
C THR A 189 -2.07 -5.78 -12.98
N ASP A 190 -1.14 -6.45 -12.31
CA ASP A 190 0.20 -6.74 -12.82
C ASP A 190 0.48 -8.24 -12.66
N LYS A 191 0.54 -8.94 -13.79
CA LYS A 191 0.77 -10.40 -13.84
C LYS A 191 2.20 -10.77 -13.43
N ALA A 192 3.16 -9.87 -13.61
CA ALA A 192 4.57 -10.08 -13.29
C ALA A 192 4.90 -9.71 -11.84
N MET A 193 3.98 -9.06 -11.12
CA MET A 193 4.17 -8.52 -9.77
C MET A 193 4.74 -9.52 -8.75
N THR A 194 4.48 -10.82 -8.88
CA THR A 194 5.00 -11.84 -7.96
C THR A 194 6.44 -12.26 -8.25
N ALA A 195 6.91 -12.07 -9.48
CA ALA A 195 8.23 -12.52 -9.93
C ALA A 195 9.21 -11.35 -10.12
N GLU A 196 8.72 -10.22 -10.62
CA GLU A 196 9.51 -9.09 -11.09
C GLU A 196 9.16 -7.80 -10.33
N VAL A 197 9.96 -6.75 -10.56
CA VAL A 197 9.65 -5.42 -10.04
C VAL A 197 8.48 -4.88 -10.86
N THR A 198 7.46 -4.33 -10.20
CA THR A 198 6.33 -3.74 -10.90
C THR A 198 6.74 -2.47 -11.63
N GLU A 199 6.64 -2.49 -12.97
CA GLU A 199 6.83 -1.33 -13.84
C GLU A 199 5.55 -0.48 -13.85
N LEU A 200 5.58 0.65 -13.14
CA LEU A 200 4.38 1.45 -12.91
C LEU A 200 4.03 2.40 -14.06
N ASP A 201 5.00 2.83 -14.85
CA ASP A 201 4.84 3.95 -15.80
C ASP A 201 3.79 3.70 -16.88
N ASN A 202 3.67 2.44 -17.32
CA ASN A 202 2.73 2.03 -18.36
C ASN A 202 1.53 1.24 -17.82
N LEU A 203 1.40 1.15 -16.49
CA LEU A 203 0.41 0.29 -15.87
C LEU A 203 -0.98 0.94 -15.90
N GLU A 204 -1.93 0.24 -16.50
CA GLU A 204 -3.34 0.63 -16.57
C GLU A 204 -4.13 0.00 -15.42
N GLY A 205 -5.07 0.76 -14.88
CA GLY A 205 -6.13 0.28 -14.01
C GLY A 205 -7.51 0.47 -14.62
N ILE A 206 -8.50 -0.16 -14.01
CA ILE A 206 -9.92 0.01 -14.31
C ILE A 206 -10.52 0.93 -13.25
N CYS A 207 -11.12 2.03 -13.69
CA CYS A 207 -11.93 2.95 -12.89
C CYS A 207 -13.23 3.20 -13.66
N HIS A 208 -14.39 3.03 -13.02
CA HIS A 208 -15.70 3.17 -13.68
C HIS A 208 -15.84 2.35 -14.99
N GLY A 209 -15.29 1.13 -15.01
CA GLY A 209 -15.28 0.28 -16.22
C GLY A 209 -14.40 0.79 -17.36
N GLN A 210 -13.72 1.93 -17.20
CA GLN A 210 -12.80 2.50 -18.18
C GLN A 210 -11.35 2.23 -17.79
N LYS A 211 -10.50 2.05 -18.79
CA LYS A 211 -9.05 1.94 -18.61
C LYS A 211 -8.44 3.30 -18.39
N VAL A 212 -7.58 3.39 -17.40
CA VAL A 212 -6.96 4.63 -16.96
C VAL A 212 -5.52 4.35 -16.56
N LEU A 213 -4.58 5.18 -17.00
CA LEU A 213 -3.19 5.11 -16.52
C LEU A 213 -3.13 5.44 -15.03
N ILE A 214 -2.42 4.63 -14.26
CA ILE A 214 -2.26 4.83 -12.81
C ILE A 214 -1.67 6.19 -12.50
N SER A 215 -0.65 6.62 -13.23
CA SER A 215 -0.01 7.94 -13.08
C SER A 215 -1.05 9.05 -13.12
N LYS A 216 -1.86 9.09 -14.18
CA LYS A 216 -2.95 10.08 -14.34
C LYS A 216 -3.96 10.01 -13.21
N PHE A 217 -4.32 8.81 -12.75
CA PHE A 217 -5.26 8.67 -11.64
C PHE A 217 -4.70 9.18 -10.33
N LEU A 218 -3.45 8.84 -9.99
CA LEU A 218 -2.80 9.24 -8.74
C LEU A 218 -2.47 10.73 -8.71
N MET A 219 -2.12 11.31 -9.86
CA MET A 219 -1.82 12.74 -10.00
C MET A 219 -3.07 13.61 -10.17
N GLY A 220 -4.24 13.02 -10.43
CA GLY A 220 -5.50 13.76 -10.59
C GLY A 220 -5.69 14.40 -11.97
N GLU A 221 -4.97 13.93 -12.98
CA GLU A 221 -5.05 14.44 -14.35
C GLU A 221 -6.25 13.86 -15.14
N ASN A 222 -6.97 12.93 -14.54
CA ASN A 222 -8.23 12.45 -15.11
C ASN A 222 -9.35 13.41 -14.71
N GLY A 223 -10.10 13.92 -15.69
CA GLY A 223 -11.30 14.76 -15.48
C GLY A 223 -12.48 14.06 -14.77
N VAL A 224 -12.20 13.08 -13.92
CA VAL A 224 -13.18 12.49 -12.99
C VAL A 224 -13.46 13.56 -11.94
N LYS A 225 -14.59 14.25 -12.13
CA LYS A 225 -15.05 15.35 -11.27
C LYS A 225 -14.93 14.94 -9.80
N GLU A 226 -14.22 15.75 -9.02
CA GLU A 226 -14.22 15.64 -7.57
C GLU A 226 -15.68 15.62 -7.10
N HIS A 227 -16.06 14.59 -6.34
CA HIS A 227 -17.36 14.56 -5.67
C HIS A 227 -17.33 15.65 -4.59
N ASN A 228 -17.80 16.85 -4.93
CA ASN A 228 -18.17 17.86 -3.95
C ASN A 228 -19.25 17.23 -3.07
N SER A 229 -18.89 16.91 -1.83
CA SER A 229 -19.88 16.71 -0.78
C SER A 229 -20.53 18.07 -0.53
N ASP A 230 -21.75 18.22 -1.04
CA ASP A 230 -22.60 19.39 -0.81
C ASP A 230 -22.68 19.70 0.69
N LYS A 231 -21.91 20.70 1.11
CA LYS A 231 -22.27 21.54 2.26
C LYS A 231 -23.29 22.55 1.75
N ASN A 232 -24.56 22.14 1.67
CA ASN A 232 -25.70 23.07 1.69
C ASN A 232 -27.03 22.31 1.83
N SER A 233 -27.41 22.06 3.09
CA SER A 233 -28.77 22.06 3.65
C SER A 233 -28.63 21.54 5.08
N CYS A 234 -28.90 22.28 6.14
CA CYS A 234 -30.12 23.00 6.42
C CYS A 234 -29.85 24.23 7.30
N SER A 235 -30.47 25.34 6.93
CA SER A 235 -30.86 26.41 7.85
C SER A 235 -32.37 26.33 8.10
N LEU A 236 -32.75 26.42 9.39
CA LEU A 236 -34.08 26.78 9.97
C LEU A 236 -35.20 25.73 9.77
N ILE A 237 -35.86 25.24 10.84
CA ILE A 237 -36.99 25.81 11.62
C ILE A 237 -37.24 24.77 12.77
N ARG A 238 -37.52 25.01 14.06
CA ARG A 238 -38.18 26.08 14.85
C ARG A 238 -37.38 26.43 16.10
#